data_AF-A0A7X0IW83-F1
#
_entry.id   AF-A0A7X0IW83-F1
#
_cell.length_a   1.000
_cell.length_b   1.000
_cell.length_c   1.000
_cell.angle_alpha   90.00
_cell.angle_beta   90.00
_cell.angle_gamma   90.00
#
_symmetry.space_group_name_H-M   'P 1'
#
loop_
_entity.id
_entity.type
_entity.pdbx_description
1 polymer ?
#
loop_
_entity_poly.entity_id
_entity_poly.type
_entity_poly.pdbx_seq_one_letter_code
_entity_poly.pdbx_strand_id
1 'polypeptide(L)'
;MPDTLKPHRAVWIGRLASAVVVAALLLDGAMQLFASAEIASMMRETGFAMNLSPVLGGIMIVCTLLYAIPATTVLGAILLTGFLGGAICAHVRLGELGSPPEIISLLLGVLTWGGLYLRDPRIRALLPLSRKSSENYSS
;
A
#
# COMPACT_ATOMS: atom_id res chain seq x y z
N MET A 1 -21.74 -8.77 -26.22
CA MET A 1 -21.22 -7.39 -26.07
C MET A 1 -20.27 -7.39 -24.88
N PRO A 2 -18.94 -7.28 -25.04
CA PRO A 2 -18.08 -7.11 -23.88
C PRO A 2 -18.20 -5.66 -23.39
N ASP A 3 -18.65 -5.51 -22.14
CA ASP A 3 -18.81 -4.25 -21.45
C ASP A 3 -17.46 -3.51 -21.38
N THR A 4 -17.30 -2.56 -22.29
CA THR A 4 -16.23 -1.58 -22.25
C THR A 4 -16.49 -0.67 -21.05
N LEU A 5 -15.87 -0.99 -19.91
CA LEU A 5 -15.84 -0.08 -18.76
C LEU A 5 -15.38 1.29 -19.25
N LYS A 6 -16.32 2.24 -19.33
CA LYS A 6 -16.06 3.62 -19.76
C LYS A 6 -14.84 4.14 -18.99
N PRO A 7 -13.86 4.77 -19.65
CA PRO A 7 -12.59 5.18 -19.03
C PRO A 7 -12.77 6.04 -17.77
N HIS A 8 -13.91 6.74 -17.65
CA HIS A 8 -14.30 7.47 -16.46
C HIS A 8 -14.49 6.59 -15.20
N ARG A 9 -15.11 5.41 -15.32
CA ARG A 9 -15.39 4.51 -14.19
C ARG A 9 -14.11 3.88 -13.64
N ALA A 10 -13.19 3.47 -14.52
CA ALA A 10 -11.91 2.87 -14.12
C ALA A 10 -11.04 3.86 -13.31
N VAL A 11 -10.99 5.13 -13.73
CA VAL A 11 -10.26 6.18 -13.00
C VAL A 11 -10.88 6.47 -11.63
N TRP A 12 -12.21 6.46 -11.54
CA TRP A 12 -12.92 6.61 -10.26
C TRP A 12 -12.67 5.45 -9.30
N ILE A 13 -12.71 4.21 -9.80
CA ILE A 13 -12.37 3.01 -9.00
C ILE A 13 -10.93 3.10 -8.50
N GLY A 14 -9.98 3.48 -9.36
CA GLY A 14 -8.58 3.69 -8.96
C GLY A 14 -8.41 4.79 -7.91
N ARG A 15 -9.19 5.87 -8.00
CA ARG A 15 -9.18 6.96 -7.01
C ARG A 15 -9.78 6.52 -5.68
N LEU A 16 -10.88 5.77 -5.68
CA LEU A 16 -11.48 5.21 -4.47
C LEU A 16 -10.53 4.22 -3.78
N ALA A 17 -9.93 3.30 -4.54
CA ALA A 17 -8.94 2.36 -4.01
C ALA A 17 -7.74 3.08 -3.39
N SER A 18 -7.23 4.11 -4.05
CA SER A 18 -6.13 4.94 -3.52
C SER A 18 -6.54 5.67 -2.24
N ALA A 19 -7.76 6.21 -2.18
CA ALA A 19 -8.26 6.89 -0.99
C ALA A 19 -8.41 5.94 0.21
N VAL A 20 -8.87 4.70 -0.03
CA VAL A 20 -8.96 3.66 1.00
C VAL A 20 -7.57 3.30 1.53
N VAL A 21 -6.59 3.09 0.65
CA VAL A 21 -5.20 2.82 1.04
C VAL A 21 -4.63 3.96 1.89
N VAL A 22 -4.79 5.21 1.42
CA VAL A 22 -4.29 6.38 2.13
C VAL A 22 -4.95 6.51 3.50
N ALA A 23 -6.27 6.33 3.59
CA ALA A 23 -6.99 6.40 4.86
C ALA A 23 -6.55 5.30 5.84
N ALA A 24 -6.42 4.06 5.37
CA ALA A 24 -5.99 2.93 6.19
C ALA A 24 -4.57 3.12 6.73
N LEU A 25 -3.64 3.54 5.89
CA LEU A 25 -2.24 3.75 6.28
C LEU A 25 -2.05 4.98 7.16
N LEU A 26 -2.81 6.06 6.92
CA LEU A 26 -2.79 7.22 7.82
C LEU A 26 -3.35 6.87 9.20
N LEU A 27 -4.44 6.11 9.26
CA LEU A 27 -5.00 5.67 10.52
C LEU A 27 -4.01 4.77 11.27
N ASP A 28 -3.42 3.79 10.59
CA ASP A 28 -2.43 2.89 11.19
C ASP A 28 -1.18 3.64 11.68
N GLY A 29 -0.60 4.51 10.84
CA GLY A 29 0.53 5.34 11.23
C GLY A 29 0.20 6.31 12.37
N ALA A 30 -1.01 6.87 12.40
CA ALA A 30 -1.48 7.69 13.50
C ALA A 30 -1.64 6.86 14.78
N MET A 31 -2.20 5.65 14.72
CA MET A 31 -2.27 4.77 15.88
C MET A 31 -0.87 4.43 16.38
N GLN A 32 0.08 4.13 15.51
CA GLN A 32 1.47 3.88 15.91
C GLN A 32 2.14 5.10 16.58
N LEU A 33 1.78 6.33 16.18
CA LEU A 33 2.26 7.56 16.81
C LEU A 33 1.55 7.88 18.13
N PHE A 34 0.22 7.88 18.15
CA PHE A 34 -0.58 8.32 19.29
C PHE A 34 -0.77 7.23 20.35
N ALA A 35 -1.00 5.99 19.93
CA ALA A 35 -1.11 4.87 20.87
C ALA A 35 0.23 4.58 21.57
N SER A 36 1.37 4.97 20.98
CA SER A 36 2.66 4.89 21.68
C SER A 36 2.73 5.81 22.90
N ALA A 37 2.08 6.97 22.87
CA ALA A 37 2.09 7.94 23.97
C ALA A 37 1.06 7.59 25.06
N GLU A 38 -0.12 7.11 24.68
CA GLU A 38 -1.19 6.69 25.62
C GLU A 38 -0.91 5.33 26.28
N ILE A 39 -0.24 4.41 25.57
CA ILE A 39 0.16 3.10 26.08
C ILE A 39 1.48 3.18 26.87
N ALA A 40 2.33 4.20 26.67
CA ALA A 40 3.56 4.39 27.45
C ALA A 40 3.33 4.54 28.96
N SER A 41 2.17 5.00 29.40
CA SER A 41 1.79 5.03 30.83
C SER A 41 1.29 3.67 31.35
N MET A 42 0.67 2.83 30.51
CA MET A 42 0.16 1.49 30.90
C MET A 42 1.19 0.35 30.69
N MET A 43 2.13 0.49 29.75
CA MET A 43 3.12 -0.54 29.39
C MET A 43 4.50 -0.37 30.04
N ARG A 44 4.66 0.54 31.01
CA ARG A 44 5.83 0.49 31.91
C ARG A 44 5.89 -0.80 32.74
N GLU A 45 4.76 -1.51 32.87
CA GLU A 45 4.69 -2.76 33.64
C GLU A 45 5.01 -4.04 32.82
N THR A 46 5.05 -3.99 31.49
CA THR A 46 5.05 -5.23 30.66
C THR A 46 6.30 -5.49 29.83
N GLY A 47 7.35 -4.66 29.92
CA GLY A 47 8.70 -5.02 29.46
C GLY A 47 8.91 -5.18 27.94
N PHE A 48 8.00 -4.67 27.10
CA PHE A 48 8.19 -4.67 25.64
C PHE A 48 9.04 -3.48 25.16
N ALA A 49 9.93 -3.73 24.19
CA ALA A 49 10.82 -2.74 23.58
C ALA A 49 10.04 -1.72 22.71
N MET A 50 9.48 -0.71 23.39
CA MET A 50 8.54 0.31 22.88
C MET A 50 9.11 1.36 21.90
N ASN A 51 10.40 1.34 21.55
CA ASN A 51 11.03 2.53 20.95
C ASN A 51 10.99 2.62 19.42
N LEU A 52 10.42 1.63 18.72
CA LEU A 52 10.43 1.58 17.25
C LEU A 52 9.07 1.92 16.61
N SER A 53 7.95 1.75 17.32
CA SER A 53 6.60 2.04 16.80
C SER A 53 6.39 3.50 16.35
N PRO A 54 6.84 4.53 17.10
CA PRO A 54 6.64 5.93 16.65
C PRO A 54 7.42 6.24 15.38
N VAL A 55 8.63 5.67 15.26
CA VAL A 55 9.49 5.86 14.08
C VAL A 55 8.87 5.20 12.85
N LEU A 56 8.38 3.97 13.00
CA LEU A 56 7.69 3.24 11.93
C LEU A 56 6.39 3.94 11.49
N GLY A 57 5.59 4.43 12.45
CA GLY A 57 4.39 5.23 12.17
C GLY A 57 4.71 6.51 11.41
N GLY A 58 5.78 7.22 11.81
CA GLY A 58 6.26 8.41 11.10
C GLY A 58 6.68 8.13 9.65
N ILE A 59 7.47 7.07 9.43
CA ILE A 59 7.88 6.64 8.08
C ILE A 59 6.65 6.31 7.23
N MET A 60 5.71 5.53 7.79
CA MET A 60 4.47 5.16 7.09
C MET A 60 3.67 6.40 6.65
N ILE A 61 3.51 7.39 7.53
CA ILE A 61 2.80 8.62 7.20
C ILE A 61 3.52 9.38 6.07
N VAL A 62 4.84 9.52 6.14
CA VAL A 62 5.61 10.19 5.07
C VAL A 62 5.43 9.49 3.73
N CYS A 63 5.57 8.16 3.70
CA CYS A 63 5.34 7.35 2.49
C CYS A 63 3.92 7.51 1.95
N THR A 64 2.93 7.55 2.85
CA THR A 64 1.52 7.70 2.50
C THR A 64 1.21 9.09 1.95
N LEU A 65 1.79 10.14 2.52
CA LEU A 65 1.68 11.51 2.01
C LEU A 65 2.31 11.63 0.62
N LEU A 66 3.48 11.04 0.41
CA LEU A 66 4.11 10.98 -0.91
C LEU A 66 3.26 10.22 -1.92
N TYR A 67 2.56 9.17 -1.50
CA TYR A 67 1.62 8.44 -2.37
C TYR A 67 0.38 9.28 -2.71
N ALA A 68 -0.15 10.03 -1.75
CA ALA A 68 -1.32 10.89 -1.93
C ALA A 68 -1.09 12.05 -2.92
N ILE A 69 0.13 12.61 -2.94
CA ILE A 69 0.50 13.70 -3.84
C ILE A 69 0.62 13.17 -5.28
N PRO A 70 -0.15 13.70 -6.26
CA PRO A 70 -0.19 13.18 -7.63
C PRO A 70 1.16 13.25 -8.36
N ALA A 71 2.01 14.22 -8.00
CA ALA A 71 3.35 14.38 -8.59
C ALA A 71 4.34 13.31 -8.12
N THR A 72 4.12 12.71 -6.93
CA THR A 72 5.03 11.74 -6.31
C THR A 72 4.38 10.37 -6.09
N THR A 73 3.18 10.12 -6.64
CA THR A 73 2.42 8.89 -6.38
C THR A 73 3.23 7.63 -6.68
N VAL A 74 4.02 7.61 -7.74
CA VAL A 74 4.87 6.45 -8.08
C VAL A 74 5.95 6.21 -7.03
N LEU A 75 6.63 7.28 -6.58
CA LEU A 75 7.64 7.19 -5.53
C LEU A 75 7.03 6.72 -4.20
N GLY A 76 5.86 7.28 -3.84
CA GLY A 76 5.11 6.84 -2.66
C GLY A 76 4.71 5.36 -2.74
N ALA A 77 4.27 4.88 -3.91
CA ALA A 77 3.92 3.47 -4.11
C ALA A 77 5.14 2.54 -3.92
N ILE A 78 6.31 2.93 -4.43
CA ILE A 78 7.56 2.18 -4.25
C ILE A 78 7.94 2.13 -2.77
N LEU A 79 7.92 3.28 -2.08
CA LEU A 79 8.23 3.37 -0.65
C LEU A 79 7.28 2.53 0.21
N LEU A 80 5.97 2.61 -0.07
CA LEU A 80 4.96 1.79 0.61
C LEU A 80 5.20 0.30 0.38
N THR A 81 5.58 -0.10 -0.83
CA THR A 81 5.90 -1.51 -1.13
C THR A 81 7.10 -2.00 -0.32
N GLY A 82 8.16 -1.18 -0.22
CA GLY A 82 9.32 -1.49 0.61
C GLY A 82 8.97 -1.60 2.09
N PHE A 83 8.16 -0.68 2.60
CA PHE A 83 7.70 -0.70 3.99
C PHE A 83 6.85 -1.94 4.30
N LEU A 84 5.84 -2.23 3.47
CA LEU A 84 4.94 -3.37 3.64
C LEU A 84 5.68 -4.71 3.50
N GLY A 85 6.64 -4.81 2.57
CA GLY A 85 7.50 -6.00 2.45
C GLY A 85 8.38 -6.23 3.67
N GLY A 86 8.92 -5.16 4.26
CA GLY A 86 9.65 -5.21 5.53
C GLY A 86 8.76 -5.69 6.70
N ALA A 87 7.53 -5.19 6.78
CA ALA A 87 6.56 -5.60 7.80
C ALA A 87 6.20 -7.10 7.68
N ILE A 88 5.91 -7.57 6.46
CA ILE A 88 5.66 -9.00 6.18
C ILE A 88 6.86 -9.84 6.62
N CYS A 89 8.08 -9.45 6.25
CA CYS A 89 9.30 -10.16 6.66
C CYS A 89 9.46 -10.23 8.19
N ALA A 90 9.12 -9.16 8.91
CA ALA A 90 9.14 -9.14 10.37
C ALA A 90 8.14 -10.13 10.99
N HIS A 91 6.89 -10.16 10.51
CA HIS A 91 5.87 -11.10 10.99
C HIS A 91 6.22 -12.56 10.68
N VAL A 92 6.72 -12.83 9.46
CA VAL A 92 7.21 -14.15 9.07
C VAL A 92 8.35 -14.60 10.00
N ARG A 93 9.29 -13.70 10.33
CA ARG A 93 10.41 -14.01 11.24
C ARG A 93 9.96 -14.30 12.67
N LEU A 94 8.86 -13.70 13.12
CA LEU A 94 8.25 -13.98 14.42
C LEU A 94 7.45 -15.29 14.44
N GLY A 95 7.33 -15.99 13.31
CA GLY A 95 6.58 -17.24 13.19
C GLY A 95 5.08 -17.04 13.01
N GLU A 96 4.63 -15.80 12.79
CA GLU A 96 3.23 -15.43 12.62
C GLU A 96 2.79 -15.51 11.15
N LEU A 97 3.07 -16.64 10.50
CA LEU A 97 2.68 -16.89 9.11
C LEU A 97 1.16 -16.93 8.97
N GLY A 98 0.62 -16.07 8.09
CA GLY A 98 -0.82 -15.94 7.86
C GLY A 98 -1.53 -15.07 8.90
N SER A 99 -0.78 -14.27 9.65
CA SER A 99 -1.39 -13.35 10.61
C SER A 99 -2.21 -12.25 9.91
N PRO A 100 -3.27 -11.73 10.56
CA PRO A 100 -4.07 -10.64 10.00
C PRO A 100 -3.25 -9.44 9.48
N PRO A 101 -2.19 -8.97 10.19
CA PRO A 101 -1.34 -7.86 9.71
C PRO A 101 -0.58 -8.18 8.43
N GLU A 102 -0.13 -9.42 8.25
CA GLU A 102 0.56 -9.86 7.03
C GLU A 102 -0.39 -9.80 5.82
N ILE A 103 -1.59 -10.34 5.96
CA ILE A 103 -2.61 -10.37 4.91
C ILE A 103 -3.06 -8.95 4.55
N ILE A 104 -3.27 -8.10 5.56
CA ILE A 104 -3.62 -6.69 5.37
C ILE A 104 -2.50 -5.97 4.62
N SER A 105 -1.23 -6.22 4.99
CA SER A 105 -0.07 -5.60 4.33
C SER A 105 0.02 -5.99 2.86
N LEU A 106 -0.17 -7.27 2.54
CA LEU A 106 -0.22 -7.76 1.17
C LEU A 106 -1.37 -7.11 0.39
N LEU A 107 -2.56 -7.06 0.97
CA LEU A 107 -3.75 -6.49 0.34
C LEU A 107 -3.59 -4.99 0.07
N LEU A 108 -2.99 -4.23 1.01
CA LEU A 108 -2.67 -2.82 0.83
C LEU A 108 -1.65 -2.61 -0.28
N GLY A 109 -0.62 -3.45 -0.38
CA GLY A 109 0.35 -3.40 -1.47
C GLY A 109 -0.30 -3.59 -2.84
N VAL A 110 -1.17 -4.60 -2.95
CA VAL A 110 -1.94 -4.88 -4.18
C VAL A 110 -2.89 -3.74 -4.52
N LEU A 111 -3.62 -3.18 -3.54
CA LEU A 111 -4.51 -2.05 -3.78
C LEU A 111 -3.74 -0.78 -4.19
N THR A 112 -2.56 -0.55 -3.62
CA THR A 112 -1.70 0.60 -3.96
C THR A 112 -1.34 0.57 -5.44
N TRP A 113 -0.79 -0.55 -5.91
CA TRP A 113 -0.42 -0.70 -7.33
C TRP A 113 -1.62 -0.84 -8.25
N GLY A 114 -2.67 -1.56 -7.84
CA GLY A 114 -3.89 -1.74 -8.63
C GLY A 114 -4.64 -0.41 -8.83
N GLY A 115 -4.77 0.40 -7.79
CA GLY A 115 -5.34 1.74 -7.87
C GLY A 115 -4.54 2.67 -8.77
N LEU A 116 -3.20 2.62 -8.66
CA LEU A 116 -2.30 3.37 -9.52
C LEU A 116 -2.38 2.94 -10.99
N TYR A 117 -2.40 1.63 -11.25
CA TYR A 117 -2.52 1.05 -12.59
C TYR A 117 -3.83 1.46 -13.29
N LEU A 118 -4.94 1.51 -12.56
CA LEU A 118 -6.23 1.96 -13.10
C LEU A 118 -6.26 3.48 -13.36
N ARG A 119 -5.56 4.27 -12.53
CA ARG A 119 -5.59 5.73 -12.59
C ARG A 119 -4.62 6.31 -13.62
N ASP A 120 -3.44 5.72 -13.80
CA ASP A 120 -2.36 6.30 -14.61
C ASP A 120 -2.11 5.49 -15.90
N PRO A 121 -2.39 6.05 -17.09
CA PRO A 121 -2.07 5.41 -18.37
C PRO A 121 -0.56 5.22 -18.59
N ARG A 122 0.31 6.03 -17.97
CA ARG A 122 1.77 5.89 -18.09
C ARG A 122 2.25 4.60 -17.43
N ILE A 123 1.67 4.25 -16.27
CA ILE A 123 1.98 3.00 -15.57
C ILE A 123 1.49 1.79 -16.36
N ARG A 124 0.32 1.89 -17.02
CA ARG A 124 -0.17 0.84 -17.93
C ARG A 124 0.72 0.64 -19.15
N ALA A 125 1.36 1.70 -19.65
CA ALA A 125 2.32 1.61 -20.73
C ALA A 125 3.65 0.96 -20.29
N LEU A 126 4.08 1.15 -19.04
CA LEU A 126 5.29 0.55 -18.48
C LEU A 126 5.11 -0.92 -18.09
N LEU A 127 3.92 -1.31 -17.61
CA LEU A 127 3.59 -2.68 -17.20
C LEU A 127 2.45 -3.26 -18.05
N PRO A 128 2.68 -3.59 -19.33
CA PRO A 128 1.65 -4.18 -20.17
C PRO A 128 1.35 -5.61 -19.71
N LEU A 129 0.30 -5.78 -18.91
CA LEU A 129 -0.16 -7.09 -18.40
C LEU A 129 -0.78 -7.99 -19.49
N SER A 130 -0.96 -7.47 -20.71
CA SER A 130 -1.45 -8.23 -21.84
C SER A 130 -0.48 -8.07 -23.02
N ARG A 131 0.22 -9.16 -23.35
CA ARG A 131 0.94 -9.26 -24.61
C ARG A 131 -0.12 -9.42 -25.69
N LYS A 132 -0.29 -8.42 -26.56
CA LYS A 132 -0.99 -8.67 -27.83
C LYS A 132 -0.09 -9.64 -28.60
N SER A 133 -0.48 -10.92 -28.66
CA SER A 133 0.16 -11.88 -29.56
C SER A 133 0.08 -11.27 -30.95
N SER A 134 1.23 -10.97 -31.54
CA SER A 134 1.35 -10.61 -32.95
C SER A 134 1.09 -11.87 -33.77
N GLU A 135 -0.14 -12.36 -33.77
CA GLU A 135 -0.61 -13.42 -34.66
C GLU A 135 -1.33 -12.76 -35.82
N ASN A 136 -0.51 -12.30 -36.79
CA ASN A 136 -0.86 -12.30 -38.20
C ASN A 136 0.36 -11.87 -39.00
N TYR A 137 1.10 -12.84 -39.55
CA TYR A 137 1.54 -12.83 -40.96
C TYR A 137 2.24 -14.16 -41.30
N SER A 138 1.48 -15.19 -41.69
CA SER A 138 1.88 -16.40 -42.44
C SER A 138 0.64 -17.30 -42.47
N SER A 139 -0.02 -17.64 -43.57
CA SER A 139 0.18 -17.46 -45.01
C SER A 139 -1.20 -17.58 -45.69
#